data_AF-A0A369XNA0-F1
#
_entry.id   AF-A0A369XNA0-F1
#
_cell.length_a   1.000
_cell.length_b   1.000
_cell.length_c   1.000
_cell.angle_alpha   90.00
_cell.angle_beta   90.00
_cell.angle_gamma   90.00
#
_symmetry.space_group_name_H-M   'P 1'
#
loop_
_entity.id
_entity.type
_entity.pdbx_description
1 polymer ?
#
loop_
_entity_poly.entity_id
_entity_poly.type
_entity_poly.pdbx_seq_one_letter_code
_entity_poly.pdbx_strand_id
1 'polypeptide(L)' 'MEAEGAFSTRMVEQVQHIEHYRQEVLRVEGRLLDDESAALEWITRYAATFPPIEAYTSH' A
#
# COMPACT_ATOMS: atom_id res chain seq x y z
N MET A 1 -14.15 -18.03 -9.57
CA MET A 1 -13.49 -16.97 -10.37
C MET A 1 -13.83 -15.62 -9.75
N GLU A 2 -13.48 -15.41 -8.47
CA GLU A 2 -13.84 -14.17 -7.73
C GLU A 2 -12.67 -13.62 -6.90
N ALA A 3 -11.56 -14.37 -6.76
CA ALA A 3 -10.40 -13.96 -5.99
C ALA A 3 -9.63 -12.79 -6.64
N GLU A 4 -9.42 -12.82 -7.96
CA GLU A 4 -8.59 -11.85 -8.69
C GLU A 4 -9.11 -10.41 -8.61
N GLY A 5 -10.43 -10.23 -8.54
CA GLY A 5 -11.07 -8.92 -8.37
C GLY A 5 -10.77 -8.31 -7.00
N ALA A 6 -10.87 -9.10 -5.93
CA ALA A 6 -10.61 -8.63 -4.56
C ALA A 6 -9.14 -8.27 -4.34
N PHE A 7 -8.21 -9.00 -4.95
CA PHE A 7 -6.79 -8.63 -4.95
C PHE A 7 -6.55 -7.31 -5.71
N SER A 8 -7.13 -7.18 -6.91
CA SER A 8 -6.94 -5.99 -7.74
C SER A 8 -7.48 -4.73 -7.08
N THR A 9 -8.68 -4.80 -6.47
CA THR A 9 -9.25 -3.70 -5.70
C THR A 9 -8.36 -3.29 -4.53
N ARG A 10 -7.83 -4.26 -3.77
CA ARG A 10 -6.95 -3.95 -2.63
C ARG A 10 -5.59 -3.40 -3.05
N MET A 11 -5.05 -3.82 -4.20
CA MET A 11 -3.84 -3.22 -4.74
C MET A 11 -4.05 -1.75 -5.11
N VAL A 12 -5.21 -1.40 -5.66
CA VAL A 12 -5.57 0.02 -5.91
C VAL A 12 -5.71 0.79 -4.59
N GLU A 13 -6.33 0.20 -3.56
CA GLU A 13 -6.41 0.84 -2.23
C GLU A 13 -5.03 1.08 -1.61
N GLN A 14 -4.09 0.11 -1.75
CA GLN A 14 -2.72 0.30 -1.28
C GLN A 14 -2.00 1.43 -2.01
N VAL A 15 -2.23 1.60 -3.32
CA VAL A 15 -1.68 2.74 -4.07
C VAL A 15 -2.23 4.06 -3.54
N GLN A 16 -3.54 4.15 -3.24
CA GLN A 16 -4.13 5.35 -2.63
C GLN A 16 -3.51 5.66 -1.26
N HIS A 17 -3.22 4.64 -0.45
CA HIS A 17 -2.56 4.83 0.85
C HIS A 17 -1.12 5.32 0.70
N ILE A 18 -0.36 4.79 -0.26
CA ILE A 18 1.01 5.24 -0.55
C ILE A 18 1.00 6.71 -0.99
N GLU A 19 0.04 7.10 -1.84
CA GLU A 19 -0.11 8.48 -2.30
C GLU A 19 -0.44 9.43 -1.13
N HIS A 20 -1.35 9.02 -0.25
CA HIS A 20 -1.68 9.80 0.94
C HIS A 20 -0.47 9.92 1.89
N TYR A 21 0.26 8.82 2.11
CA TYR A 21 1.48 8.82 2.92
C TYR A 21 2.53 9.78 2.34
N ARG A 22 2.75 9.76 1.03
CA ARG A 22 3.68 10.66 0.35
C ARG A 22 3.31 12.14 0.58
N GLN A 23 2.04 12.48 0.43
CA GLN A 23 1.56 13.84 0.68
C GLN A 23 1.69 14.24 2.15
N GLU A 24 1.42 13.31 3.06
CA GLU A 24 1.56 13.54 4.49
C GLU A 24 3.02 13.78 4.89
N VAL A 25 3.95 12.96 4.39
CA VAL A 25 5.39 13.14 4.61
C VAL A 25 5.85 14.50 4.09
N LEU A 26 5.39 14.92 2.92
CA LEU A 26 5.70 16.26 2.41
C LEU A 26 5.16 17.35 3.33
N ARG A 27 3.91 17.21 3.79
CA ARG A 27 3.25 18.22 4.63
C ARG A 27 3.85 18.30 6.04
N VAL A 28 4.17 17.16 6.65
CA VAL A 28 4.57 17.05 8.06
C VAL A 28 6.09 17.11 8.21
N GLU A 29 6.82 16.43 7.34
CA GLU A 29 8.28 16.32 7.41
C GLU A 29 8.99 17.26 6.41
N GLY A 30 8.28 17.82 5.42
CA GLY A 30 8.87 18.65 4.37
C GLY A 30 9.70 17.86 3.35
N ARG A 31 9.64 16.52 3.41
CA ARG A 31 10.40 15.63 2.53
C ARG A 31 9.61 15.32 1.26
N LEU A 32 10.27 15.48 0.12
CA LEU A 32 9.72 15.06 -1.16
C LEU A 32 10.11 13.59 -1.39
N LEU A 33 9.12 12.71 -1.50
CA LEU A 33 9.33 11.33 -1.92
C LEU A 33 8.82 11.17 -3.35
N ASP A 34 9.55 10.43 -4.17
CA ASP A 34 9.04 9.89 -5.43
C ASP A 34 8.17 8.65 -5.17
N ASP A 35 7.48 8.18 -6.20
CA ASP A 35 6.55 7.05 -6.11
C ASP A 35 7.23 5.76 -5.60
N GLU A 36 8.46 5.48 -6.02
CA GLU A 36 9.21 4.29 -5.64
C GLU A 36 9.65 4.36 -4.17
N SER A 37 10.23 5.49 -3.77
CA SER A 37 10.64 5.72 -2.38
C SER A 37 9.46 5.66 -1.41
N ALA A 38 8.31 6.26 -1.78
CA ALA A 38 7.09 6.21 -0.96
C ALA A 38 6.56 4.78 -0.82
N ALA A 39 6.54 4.00 -1.91
CA ALA A 39 6.13 2.60 -1.88
C ALA A 39 7.05 1.74 -1.01
N LEU A 40 8.37 1.91 -1.14
CA LEU A 40 9.35 1.15 -0.37
C LEU A 40 9.24 1.45 1.13
N GLU A 41 9.13 2.74 1.50
CA GLU A 41 8.94 3.13 2.89
C GLU A 41 7.61 2.61 3.45
N TRP A 42 6.53 2.71 2.67
CA TRP A 42 5.22 2.21 3.06
C TRP A 42 5.24 0.70 3.32
N ILE A 43 5.78 -0.09 2.39
CA ILE A 43 5.92 -1.54 2.54
C ILE A 43 6.78 -1.86 3.76
N THR A 44 7.92 -1.19 3.94
CA THR A 44 8.81 -1.45 5.08
C THR A 44 8.13 -1.18 6.42
N ARG A 45 7.28 -0.15 6.51
CA ARG A 45 6.58 0.23 7.75
C ARG A 45 5.31 -0.57 8.01
N TYR A 46 4.56 -0.90 6.97
CA TYR A 46 3.19 -1.41 7.09
C TYR A 46 2.97 -2.82 6.52
N ALA A 47 3.95 -3.45 5.85
CA ALA A 47 3.78 -4.80 5.31
C ALA A 47 3.42 -5.84 6.38
N ALA A 48 3.88 -5.66 7.62
CA ALA A 48 3.52 -6.52 8.75
C ALA A 48 2.02 -6.48 9.09
N THR A 49 1.30 -5.43 8.67
CA THR A 49 -0.15 -5.28 8.83
C THR A 49 -0.95 -5.81 7.64
N PHE A 50 -0.27 -6.16 6.54
CA PHE A 50 -0.95 -6.72 5.39
C PHE A 50 -1.41 -8.14 5.71
N PRO A 51 -2.63 -8.52 5.32
CA PRO A 51 -3.06 -9.90 5.45
C PRO A 51 -2.10 -10.85 4.70
N PRO A 52 -1.87 -12.07 5.20
CA PRO A 52 -1.05 -13.04 4.48
C PRO A 52 -1.72 -13.45 3.18
N ILE A 53 -0.94 -13.78 2.15
CA ILE A 53 -1.44 -14.19 0.83
C ILE A 53 -2.46 -15.35 0.93
N GLU A 54 -2.29 -16.23 1.92
CA GLU A 54 -3.20 -17.35 2.22
C GLU A 54 -4.59 -16.90 2.68
N ALA A 55 -4.71 -15.73 3.34
CA ALA A 55 -5.99 -15.15 3.76
C ALA A 55 -6.87 -14.75 2.57
N TYR A 56 -6.30 -14.71 1.36
CA TYR A 56 -7.01 -14.37 0.14
C TYR A 56 -7.21 -15.58 -0.79
N THR A 57 -6.62 -16.75 -0.46
CA THR A 57 -6.77 -17.98 -1.25
C THR A 57 -7.93 -18.86 -0.76
N SER A 58 -8.60 -18.49 0.33
CA SER A 58 -9.73 -19.23 0.90
C SER A 58 -11.09 -18.70 0.40
N HIS A 59 -11.48 -19.06 -0.83
CA HIS A 59 -12.79 -19.69 -1.15
C HIS A 59 -12.84 -20.08 -2.64
#